data_AF-A0A6I7ZI47-F1
#
_entry.id   AF-A0A6I7ZI47-F1
#
_cell.length_a   1.000
_cell.length_b   1.000
_cell.length_c   1.000
_cell.angle_alpha   90.00
_cell.angle_beta   90.00
_cell.angle_gamma   90.00
#
_symmetry.space_group_name_H-M   'P 1'
#
loop_
_entity.id
_entity.type
_entity.pdbx_description
1 polymer ?
#
loop_
_entity_poly.entity_id
_entity_poly.type
_entity_poly.pdbx_seq_one_letter_code
_entity_poly.pdbx_strand_id
1 'polypeptide(L)'
;MDCRMIKSPGEGTLAILNRRKGSGPKAALEIPDAVGLVQGKLIEMVCAADVAEKAVGVTVEDIRGSCPQNMILLAIFGDTASVEAAIEEIKRKEKERKW
;
A
#
# COMPACT_ATOMS: atom_id res chain seq x y z
N MET A 1 8.01 -7.60 7.75
CA MET A 1 6.77 -7.31 7.04
C MET A 1 6.86 -8.01 5.71
N ASP A 2 5.73 -8.46 5.20
CA ASP A 2 5.67 -8.95 3.84
C ASP A 2 5.43 -7.77 2.90
N CYS A 3 6.37 -7.57 1.98
CA CYS A 3 6.24 -6.59 0.91
C CYS A 3 6.19 -7.32 -0.43
N ARG A 4 5.24 -6.96 -1.29
CA ARG A 4 5.10 -7.44 -2.67
C ARG A 4 4.86 -6.26 -3.60
N MET A 5 5.31 -6.37 -4.84
CA MET A 5 5.06 -5.37 -5.88
C MET A 5 4.36 -6.04 -7.05
N ILE A 6 3.33 -5.37 -7.57
CA ILE A 6 2.62 -5.77 -8.78
C ILE A 6 2.88 -4.67 -9.82
N LYS A 7 3.62 -4.99 -10.88
CA LYS A 7 3.81 -4.10 -12.03
C LYS A 7 2.67 -4.33 -13.03
N SER A 8 2.16 -3.25 -13.62
CA SER A 8 1.03 -3.26 -14.55
C SER A 8 -0.16 -4.09 -14.05
N PRO A 9 -0.76 -3.73 -12.91
CA PRO A 9 -1.84 -4.51 -12.30
C PRO A 9 -3.03 -4.63 -13.25
N GLY A 10 -3.52 -5.86 -13.45
CA GLY A 10 -4.71 -6.09 -14.27
C GLY A 10 -5.97 -5.48 -13.64
N GLU A 11 -6.98 -5.24 -14.48
CA GLU A 11 -8.26 -4.61 -14.08
C GLU A 11 -8.94 -5.35 -12.92
N GLY A 12 -8.92 -6.70 -12.94
CA GLY A 12 -9.48 -7.51 -11.86
C GLY A 12 -8.80 -7.27 -10.51
N THR A 13 -7.48 -7.09 -10.50
CA THR A 13 -6.70 -6.76 -9.31
C THR A 13 -7.07 -5.37 -8.78
N LEU A 14 -7.11 -4.37 -9.67
CA LEU A 14 -7.51 -3.00 -9.33
C LEU A 14 -8.94 -2.96 -8.78
N ALA A 15 -9.87 -3.73 -9.37
CA ALA A 15 -11.25 -3.82 -8.89
C ALA A 15 -11.36 -4.46 -7.50
N ILE A 16 -10.49 -5.43 -7.15
CA ILE A 16 -10.44 -6.00 -5.80
C ILE A 16 -9.97 -4.95 -4.79
N LEU A 17 -8.88 -4.25 -5.10
CA LEU A 17 -8.31 -3.23 -4.23
C LEU A 17 -9.28 -2.05 -4.05
N ASN A 18 -9.87 -1.56 -5.14
CA ASN A 18 -10.80 -0.43 -5.12
C ASN A 18 -12.06 -0.71 -4.27
N ARG A 19 -12.55 -1.95 -4.26
CA ARG A 19 -13.71 -2.33 -3.43
C ARG A 19 -13.42 -2.39 -1.94
N ARG A 20 -12.15 -2.52 -1.57
CA ARG A 20 -11.72 -2.80 -0.19
C ARG A 20 -10.91 -1.68 0.44
N LYS A 21 -10.55 -0.65 -0.33
CA LYS A 21 -9.78 0.49 0.17
C LYS A 21 -10.54 1.26 1.24
N GLY A 22 -9.82 1.80 2.22
CA GLY A 22 -10.40 2.41 3.41
C GLY A 22 -11.11 3.73 3.16
N SER A 23 -10.69 4.49 2.15
CA SER A 23 -11.44 5.66 1.66
C SER A 23 -12.76 5.29 0.97
N GLY A 24 -13.01 3.99 0.76
CA GLY A 24 -14.20 3.44 0.14
C GLY A 24 -14.17 3.48 -1.39
N PRO A 25 -15.08 2.74 -2.05
CA PRO A 25 -15.03 2.52 -3.50
C PRO A 25 -15.37 3.75 -4.35
N LYS A 26 -15.90 4.83 -3.72
CA LYS A 26 -16.30 6.06 -4.41
C LYS A 26 -15.16 7.04 -4.59
N ALA A 27 -14.11 6.97 -3.77
CA ALA A 27 -12.94 7.82 -3.95
C ALA A 27 -12.19 7.32 -5.19
N ALA A 28 -12.02 8.17 -6.19
CA ALA A 28 -11.32 7.82 -7.42
C ALA A 28 -9.84 7.54 -7.11
N LEU A 29 -9.31 6.47 -7.69
CA LEU A 29 -7.88 6.23 -7.81
C LEU A 29 -7.54 6.37 -9.29
N GLU A 30 -6.48 7.13 -9.58
CA GLU A 30 -5.88 7.11 -10.91
C GLU A 30 -5.38 5.69 -11.22
N ILE A 31 -5.33 5.33 -12.51
CA ILE A 31 -4.83 4.02 -12.92
C ILE A 31 -3.31 4.00 -12.68
N PRO A 32 -2.82 3.17 -11.76
CA PRO A 32 -1.39 3.15 -11.43
C PRO A 32 -0.60 2.28 -12.41
N ASP A 33 0.68 2.58 -12.60
CA ASP A 33 1.60 1.66 -13.28
C ASP A 33 2.02 0.50 -12.38
N ALA A 34 2.02 0.71 -11.06
CA ALA A 34 2.37 -0.31 -10.09
C ALA A 34 1.57 -0.19 -8.78
N VAL A 35 1.44 -1.32 -8.09
CA VAL A 35 0.88 -1.37 -6.74
C VAL A 35 1.86 -2.07 -5.81
N GLY A 36 2.21 -1.39 -4.74
CA GLY A 36 2.92 -1.94 -3.60
C GLY A 36 1.97 -2.49 -2.57
N LEU A 37 2.22 -3.70 -2.09
CA LEU A 37 1.43 -4.39 -1.08
C LEU A 37 2.30 -4.63 0.15
N VAL A 38 1.92 -4.07 1.29
CA VAL A 38 2.67 -4.19 2.54
C VAL A 38 1.75 -4.74 3.62
N GLN A 39 2.21 -5.80 4.31
CA GLN A 39 1.47 -6.43 5.39
C GLN A 39 2.38 -6.72 6.60
N GLY A 40 1.84 -6.49 7.79
CA GLY A 40 2.54 -6.61 9.06
C GLY A 40 1.57 -6.47 10.24
N LYS A 41 2.11 -6.22 11.43
CA LYS A 41 1.32 -5.93 12.63
C LYS A 41 0.64 -4.56 12.50
N LEU A 42 -0.44 -4.31 13.24
CA LEU A 42 -1.15 -3.03 13.19
C LEU A 42 -0.22 -1.81 13.39
N ILE A 43 0.64 -1.84 14.42
CA ILE A 43 1.59 -0.76 14.71
C ILE A 43 2.59 -0.54 13.55
N GLU A 44 3.04 -1.64 12.96
CA GLU A 44 3.94 -1.63 11.81
C GLU A 44 3.28 -1.00 10.59
N MET A 45 2.00 -1.29 10.36
CA MET A 45 1.24 -0.70 9.26
C MET A 45 1.07 0.81 9.41
N VAL A 46 0.79 1.30 10.62
CA VAL A 46 0.66 2.75 10.86
C VAL A 46 1.97 3.46 10.55
N CYS A 47 3.11 2.90 10.98
CA CYS A 47 4.42 3.46 10.66
C CYS A 47 4.75 3.36 9.16
N ALA A 48 4.45 2.24 8.52
CA ALA A 48 4.68 2.06 7.09
C ALA A 48 3.84 3.02 6.23
N ALA A 49 2.60 3.33 6.65
CA ALA A 49 1.75 4.31 5.99
C ALA A 49 2.37 5.71 6.03
N ASP A 50 2.82 6.17 7.19
CA ASP A 50 3.49 7.49 7.34
C ASP A 50 4.75 7.61 6.47
N VAL A 51 5.52 6.52 6.34
CA VAL A 51 6.69 6.47 5.45
C VAL A 51 6.28 6.55 3.98
N ALA A 52 5.27 5.77 3.58
CA ALA A 52 4.79 5.72 2.21
C ALA A 52 4.14 7.03 1.75
N GLU A 53 3.31 7.66 2.58
CA GLU A 53 2.59 8.90 2.24
C GLU A 53 3.53 10.09 2.01
N LYS A 54 4.76 10.04 2.56
CA LYS A 54 5.80 11.05 2.33
C LYS A 54 6.52 10.87 0.99
N ALA A 55 6.37 9.72 0.33
CA ALA A 55 6.92 9.52 -1.00
C ALA A 55 6.11 10.32 -2.03
N VAL A 56 6.81 11.01 -2.92
CA VAL A 56 6.16 11.77 -3.99
C VAL A 56 5.58 10.79 -5.01
N GLY A 57 4.38 11.07 -5.54
CA GLY A 57 3.80 10.32 -6.65
C GLY A 57 3.13 9.00 -6.25
N VAL A 58 2.86 8.79 -4.95
CA VAL A 58 2.09 7.63 -4.49
C VAL A 58 0.81 8.03 -3.76
N THR A 59 -0.21 7.19 -3.87
CA THR A 59 -1.41 7.20 -3.04
C THR A 59 -1.39 5.97 -2.14
N VAL A 60 -1.62 6.14 -0.84
CA VAL A 60 -1.61 5.05 0.15
C VAL A 60 -3.03 4.79 0.64
N GLU A 61 -3.45 3.53 0.66
CA GLU A 61 -4.75 3.12 1.18
C GLU A 61 -4.61 1.89 2.07
N ASP A 62 -5.34 1.85 3.18
CA ASP A 62 -5.60 0.59 3.88
C ASP A 62 -6.58 -0.25 3.08
N ILE A 63 -6.31 -1.55 2.97
CA ILE A 63 -7.17 -2.54 2.34
C ILE A 63 -7.84 -3.35 3.44
N ARG A 64 -9.15 -3.15 3.59
CA ARG A 64 -9.96 -3.75 4.65
C ARG A 64 -10.43 -5.13 4.23
N GLY A 65 -10.24 -6.10 5.13
CA GLY A 65 -10.89 -7.40 5.05
C GLY A 65 -12.39 -7.33 5.39
N SER A 66 -13.11 -8.44 5.23
CA SER A 66 -14.52 -8.53 5.62
C SER A 66 -14.74 -8.35 7.13
N CYS A 67 -13.73 -8.65 7.96
CA CYS A 67 -13.68 -8.29 9.36
C CYS A 67 -12.64 -7.16 9.53
N PRO A 68 -13.04 -5.94 9.93
CA PRO A 68 -12.15 -4.78 10.01
C PRO A 68 -10.94 -4.97 10.94
N GLN A 69 -11.06 -5.85 11.93
CA GLN A 69 -10.06 -6.03 12.99
C GLN A 69 -8.88 -6.94 12.60
N ASN A 70 -8.96 -7.71 11.51
CA ASN A 70 -8.01 -8.81 11.26
C ASN A 70 -7.19 -8.73 9.96
N MET A 71 -7.37 -7.71 9.11
CA MET A 71 -6.54 -7.54 7.92
C MET A 71 -6.40 -6.07 7.56
N ILE A 72 -5.22 -5.50 7.83
CA ILE A 72 -4.80 -4.19 7.32
C ILE A 72 -3.58 -4.45 6.45
N LEU A 73 -3.86 -4.67 5.17
CA LEU A 73 -2.87 -4.62 4.11
C LEU A 73 -2.79 -3.15 3.66
N LEU A 74 -1.61 -2.57 3.49
CA LEU A 74 -1.48 -1.30 2.79
C LEU A 74 -1.31 -1.56 1.30
N ALA A 75 -2.03 -0.79 0.50
CA ALA A 75 -1.81 -0.67 -0.93
C ALA A 75 -1.25 0.72 -1.25
N ILE A 76 -0.11 0.73 -1.94
CA ILE A 76 0.61 1.94 -2.37
C ILE A 76 0.49 1.99 -3.90
N PHE A 77 -0.30 2.91 -4.42
CA PHE A 77 -0.58 3.08 -5.84
C PHE A 77 0.29 4.20 -6.41
N GLY A 78 0.89 4.02 -7.58
CA GLY A 78 1.65 5.08 -8.24
C GLY A 78 2.38 4.59 -9.49
N ASP A 79 3.33 5.38 -9.96
CA ASP A 79 4.27 4.92 -10.99
C ASP A 79 5.23 3.84 -10.42
N THR A 80 5.86 3.07 -11.31
CA THR A 80 6.72 1.95 -10.90
C THR A 80 7.87 2.40 -9.99
N ALA A 81 8.54 3.51 -10.30
CA ALA A 81 9.71 3.96 -9.57
C ALA A 81 9.34 4.49 -8.18
N SER A 82 8.26 5.28 -8.10
CA SER A 82 7.76 5.85 -6.85
C SER A 82 7.29 4.76 -5.87
N VAL A 83 6.58 3.76 -6.38
CA VAL A 83 6.13 2.60 -5.56
C VAL A 83 7.32 1.75 -5.09
N GLU A 84 8.30 1.50 -5.95
CA GLU A 84 9.50 0.74 -5.62
C GLU A 84 10.31 1.44 -4.52
N ALA A 85 10.56 2.75 -4.68
CA ALA A 85 11.26 3.56 -3.69
C ALA A 85 10.53 3.58 -2.33
N ALA A 86 9.21 3.72 -2.32
CA ALA A 86 8.42 3.68 -1.09
C ALA A 86 8.55 2.33 -0.37
N ILE A 87 8.47 1.21 -1.10
CA ILE A 87 8.65 -0.13 -0.52
C ILE A 87 10.06 -0.32 0.04
N GLU A 88 11.09 0.12 -0.70
CA GLU A 88 12.48 -0.03 -0.27
C GLU A 88 12.75 0.74 1.03
N GLU A 89 12.20 1.95 1.15
CA GLU A 89 12.33 2.75 2.36
C GLU A 89 11.62 2.10 3.56
N ILE A 90 10.42 1.53 3.37
CA ILE A 90 9.71 0.76 4.41
C ILE A 90 10.57 -0.42 4.86
N LYS A 91 11.11 -1.21 3.92
CA LYS A 91 11.98 -2.35 4.24
C LYS A 91 13.24 -1.92 4.99
N ARG A 92 13.83 -0.79 4.61
CA ARG A 92 15.03 -0.24 5.25
C ARG A 92 14.73 0.15 6.69
N LYS A 93 13.67 0.95 6.92
CA LYS A 93 13.23 1.36 8.27
C LYS A 93 12.83 0.19 9.15
N GLU A 94 12.18 -0.82 8.58
CA GLU A 94 11.85 -2.05 9.28
C GLU A 94 13.12 -2.77 9.76
N LYS A 95 14.09 -2.99 8.86
CA LYS A 95 15.35 -3.67 9.17
C LYS A 95 16.14 -2.94 10.26
N GLU A 96 16.11 -1.61 10.23
CA GLU A 96 16.77 -0.76 11.24
C GLU A 96 15.97 -0.61 12.54
N ARG A 97 14.69 -1.01 12.53
CA ARG A 97 13.71 -0.76 13.60
C ARG A 97 13.61 0.73 13.97
N LYS A 98 13.71 1.61 12.97
CA LYS A 98 13.65 3.07 13.08
C LYS A 98 12.57 3.62 12.16
N TRP A 99 11.42 3.97 12.73
CA TRP A 99 10.26 4.52 12.03
C TRP A 99 10.32 6.05 12.00
#